data_AF-A0A4Q0ISA3-F1
#
_entry.id   AF-A0A4Q0ISA3-F1
#
_cell.length_a   1.000
_cell.length_b   1.000
_cell.length_c   1.000
_cell.angle_alpha   90.00
_cell.angle_beta   90.00
_cell.angle_gamma   90.00
#
_symmetry.space_group_name_H-M   'P 1'
#
loop_
_entity.id
_entity.type
_entity.pdbx_description
1 polymer ?
#
loop_
_entity_poly.entity_id
_entity_poly.type
_entity_poly.pdbx_seq_one_letter_code
_entity_poly.pdbx_strand_id
1 'polypeptide(L)'
;MDVIIYAVEKSLDSYKFNLLHCKATFIAQLKSGAIGARTIDEGAMDEKNGMNFSEYMAILSGNTDLLEKAKLEKRIAALESERKSFNKGIGDSRFRLQTISHDIANNEVAIERMKADYARYEAVVQLDKDGNPVNNLTIDTCNLSDEKNMGIHLQGLAQRTDTHGQYQRAGEVYGFPISIISEHPLIDGRDGVQ
;
A
#
# COMPACT_ATOMS: atom_id res chain seq x y z
N MET A 1 -6.94 43.83 -26.89
CA MET A 1 -6.81 44.02 -28.35
C MET A 1 -7.64 42.94 -28.99
N ASP A 2 -8.62 43.31 -29.82
CA ASP A 2 -9.41 42.34 -30.56
C ASP A 2 -8.68 41.89 -31.82
N VAL A 3 -8.65 40.57 -32.04
CA VAL A 3 -8.08 39.96 -33.23
C VAL A 3 -9.24 39.35 -34.02
N ILE A 4 -9.56 39.95 -35.17
CA ILE A 4 -10.60 39.45 -36.07
C ILE A 4 -9.93 38.76 -37.24
N ILE A 5 -10.30 37.51 -37.52
CA ILE A 5 -9.74 36.73 -38.62
C ILE A 5 -10.83 36.43 -39.65
N TYR A 6 -10.58 36.84 -40.89
CA TYR A 6 -11.45 36.55 -42.04
C TYR A 6 -10.84 35.41 -42.85
N ALA A 7 -11.68 34.49 -43.29
CA ALA A 7 -11.25 33.35 -44.09
C ALA A 7 -12.38 32.91 -45.02
N VAL A 8 -12.02 32.39 -46.20
CA VAL A 8 -12.98 31.91 -47.20
C VAL A 8 -13.04 30.37 -47.16
N GLU A 9 -14.25 29.82 -47.13
CA GLU A 9 -14.49 28.37 -47.20
C GLU A 9 -13.92 27.77 -48.50
N LYS A 10 -13.36 26.55 -48.44
CA LYS A 10 -12.79 25.82 -49.59
C LYS A 10 -11.72 26.60 -50.35
N SER A 11 -10.96 27.44 -49.65
CA SER A 11 -9.90 28.27 -50.20
C SER A 11 -8.51 27.88 -49.67
N LEU A 12 -7.47 28.51 -50.23
CA LEU A 12 -6.08 28.34 -49.77
C LEU A 12 -5.85 28.90 -48.35
N ASP A 13 -6.85 29.56 -47.75
CA ASP A 13 -6.74 30.04 -46.38
C ASP A 13 -6.61 28.86 -45.39
N SER A 14 -7.24 27.71 -45.66
CA SER A 14 -7.03 26.46 -44.90
C SER A 14 -5.54 26.10 -44.76
N TYR A 15 -4.77 26.23 -45.84
CA TYR A 15 -3.33 25.99 -45.84
C TYR A 15 -2.56 27.02 -45.03
N LYS A 16 -2.92 28.31 -45.12
CA LYS A 16 -2.27 29.39 -44.34
C LYS A 16 -2.50 29.20 -42.84
N PHE A 17 -3.71 28.82 -42.43
CA PHE A 17 -4.04 28.53 -41.04
C PHE A 17 -3.30 27.29 -40.52
N ASN A 18 -3.24 26.22 -41.32
CA ASN A 18 -2.46 25.04 -40.96
C ASN A 18 -0.97 25.37 -40.79
N LEU A 19 -0.40 26.17 -41.68
CA LEU A 19 0.98 26.63 -41.56
C LEU A 19 1.22 27.46 -40.29
N LEU A 20 0.28 28.33 -39.94
CA LEU A 20 0.38 29.12 -38.70
C LEU A 20 0.31 28.23 -37.46
N HIS A 21 -0.61 27.26 -37.45
CA HIS A 21 -0.74 26.29 -36.37
C HIS A 21 0.54 25.45 -36.21
N CYS A 22 1.07 24.86 -37.29
CA CYS A 22 2.32 24.10 -37.26
C CYS A 22 3.49 24.92 -36.70
N LYS A 23 3.62 26.20 -37.08
CA LYS A 23 4.65 27.09 -36.54
C LYS A 23 4.45 27.37 -35.05
N ALA A 24 3.21 27.62 -34.62
CA ALA A 24 2.89 27.87 -33.22
C ALA A 24 3.18 26.64 -32.35
N THR A 25 2.74 25.46 -32.77
CA THR A 25 2.99 24.19 -32.07
C THR A 25 4.48 23.87 -32.00
N PHE A 26 5.22 24.09 -33.09
CA PHE A 26 6.68 23.93 -33.10
C PHE A 26 7.38 24.87 -32.11
N ILE A 27 6.98 26.14 -32.05
CA ILE A 27 7.52 27.10 -31.09
C ILE A 27 7.16 26.70 -29.65
N ALA A 28 5.94 26.23 -29.41
CA ALA A 28 5.50 25.78 -28.10
C ALA A 28 6.30 24.57 -27.61
N GLN A 29 6.53 23.58 -28.48
CA GLN A 29 7.37 22.41 -28.21
C GLN A 29 8.82 22.79 -27.89
N LEU A 30 9.40 23.75 -28.64
CA LEU A 30 10.73 24.27 -28.36
C LEU A 30 10.79 24.98 -27.00
N LYS A 31 9.77 25.76 -26.66
CA LYS A 31 9.71 26.48 -25.38
C LYS A 31 9.50 25.56 -24.17
N SER A 32 8.76 24.46 -24.34
CA SER A 32 8.43 23.54 -23.24
C SER A 32 9.43 22.40 -23.07
N GLY A 33 10.39 22.22 -24.00
CA GLY A 33 11.38 21.14 -23.95
C GLY A 33 10.82 19.75 -24.20
N ALA A 34 9.55 19.63 -24.59
CA ALA A 34 8.87 18.37 -24.84
C ALA A 34 8.93 17.96 -26.32
N ILE A 35 10.10 17.52 -26.79
CA ILE A 35 10.35 17.09 -28.20
C ILE A 35 9.73 15.68 -28.51
N GLY A 36 8.86 15.16 -27.64
CA GLY A 36 8.51 13.73 -27.62
C GLY A 36 7.19 13.31 -28.25
N ALA A 37 6.28 14.22 -28.61
CA ALA A 37 4.93 13.82 -28.98
C ALA A 37 4.61 14.23 -30.42
N ARG A 38 4.69 13.26 -31.35
CA ARG A 38 4.13 13.36 -32.71
C ARG A 38 2.60 13.18 -32.70
N THR A 39 1.97 13.38 -31.55
CA THR A 39 0.53 13.51 -31.37
C THR A 39 0.14 14.94 -31.70
N ILE A 40 -0.93 15.09 -32.47
CA ILE A 40 -1.61 16.38 -32.64
C ILE A 40 -2.23 16.67 -31.27
N ASP A 41 -1.43 17.29 -30.39
CA ASP A 41 -1.93 17.84 -29.14
C ASP A 41 -2.67 19.13 -29.50
N GLU A 42 -3.98 19.03 -29.69
CA GLU A 42 -4.86 20.18 -29.91
C GLU A 42 -5.00 21.07 -28.66
N GLY A 43 -4.25 20.76 -27.59
CA GLY A 43 -4.33 21.45 -26.32
C GLY A 43 -5.65 21.15 -25.60
N ALA A 44 -5.61 21.25 -24.28
CA ALA A 44 -6.84 21.56 -23.56
C ALA A 44 -7.32 22.92 -24.05
N MET A 45 -8.61 23.02 -24.41
CA MET A 45 -9.32 24.23 -24.81
C MET A 45 -8.61 25.51 -24.35
N ASP A 46 -7.82 26.14 -25.24
CA ASP A 46 -7.33 27.50 -24.96
C ASP A 46 -8.52 28.43 -25.19
N GLU A 47 -9.26 28.66 -24.11
CA GLU A 47 -10.45 29.51 -24.01
C GLU A 47 -10.19 30.97 -24.40
N LYS A 48 -8.98 31.34 -24.84
CA LYS A 48 -8.70 32.70 -25.29
C LYS A 48 -9.22 33.03 -26.69
N ASN A 49 -9.53 32.03 -27.54
CA ASN A 49 -9.94 32.28 -28.93
C ASN A 49 -11.13 31.41 -29.41
N GLY A 50 -12.04 30.99 -28.53
CA GLY A 50 -13.43 30.60 -28.86
C GLY A 50 -13.73 29.45 -29.84
N MET A 51 -12.77 28.93 -30.61
CA MET A 51 -12.91 27.79 -31.53
C MET A 51 -11.60 26.99 -31.61
N ASN A 52 -11.71 25.66 -31.55
CA ASN A 52 -10.58 24.74 -31.66
C ASN A 52 -10.04 24.72 -33.11
N PHE A 53 -8.74 24.50 -33.32
CA PHE A 53 -8.12 24.41 -34.65
C PHE A 53 -8.83 23.40 -35.56
N SER A 54 -9.29 22.27 -35.00
CA SER A 54 -10.06 21.28 -35.75
C SER A 54 -11.45 21.74 -36.17
N GLU A 55 -12.07 22.67 -35.44
CA GLU A 55 -13.32 23.31 -35.85
C GLU A 55 -13.06 24.31 -36.98
N TYR A 56 -12.00 25.12 -36.88
CA TYR A 56 -11.56 26.01 -37.95
C TYR A 56 -11.21 25.23 -39.23
N MET A 57 -10.44 24.15 -39.11
CA MET A 57 -10.06 23.31 -40.25
C MET A 57 -11.26 22.59 -40.86
N ALA A 58 -12.22 22.13 -40.05
CA ALA A 58 -13.45 21.52 -40.53
C ALA A 58 -14.29 22.51 -41.35
N ILE A 59 -14.44 23.74 -40.87
CA ILE A 59 -15.15 24.81 -41.58
C ILE A 59 -14.42 25.19 -42.87
N LEU A 60 -13.11 25.46 -42.81
CA LEU A 60 -12.36 25.97 -43.97
C LEU A 60 -12.13 24.92 -45.06
N SER A 61 -11.97 23.65 -44.70
CA SER A 61 -11.81 22.56 -45.67
C SER A 61 -13.14 22.02 -46.19
N GLY A 62 -14.25 22.28 -45.48
CA GLY A 62 -15.54 21.65 -45.74
C GLY A 62 -15.58 20.15 -45.42
N ASN A 63 -14.56 19.63 -44.73
CA ASN A 63 -14.48 18.22 -44.30
C ASN A 63 -14.51 18.11 -42.77
N THR A 64 -15.54 17.48 -42.22
CA THR A 64 -15.74 17.26 -40.78
C THR A 64 -15.09 16.00 -40.23
N ASP A 65 -14.49 15.14 -41.07
CA ASP A 65 -13.88 13.86 -40.67
C ASP A 65 -12.83 14.05 -39.56
N LEU A 66 -12.06 15.14 -39.62
CA LEU A 66 -11.05 15.48 -38.60
C LEU A 66 -11.70 15.78 -37.24
N LEU A 67 -12.84 16.48 -37.25
CA LEU A 67 -13.59 16.80 -36.04
C LEU A 67 -14.24 15.54 -35.44
N GLU A 68 -14.81 14.68 -36.27
CA GLU A 68 -15.39 13.41 -35.82
C GLU A 68 -14.33 12.47 -35.25
N LYS A 69 -13.17 12.37 -35.92
CA LYS A 69 -12.02 11.63 -35.44
C LYS A 69 -11.55 12.12 -34.08
N ALA A 70 -11.36 13.44 -33.90
CA ALA A 70 -10.93 14.02 -32.62
C ALA A 70 -11.93 13.71 -31.48
N LYS A 71 -13.24 13.78 -31.77
CA LYS A 71 -14.28 13.41 -30.80
C LYS A 71 -14.21 11.93 -30.41
N LEU A 72 -13.98 11.04 -31.38
CA LEU A 72 -13.84 9.61 -31.15
C LEU A 72 -12.57 9.29 -30.35
N GLU A 73 -11.43 9.88 -30.70
CA GLU A 73 -10.16 9.69 -29.99
C GLU A 73 -10.27 10.15 -28.52
N LYS A 74 -10.91 11.28 -28.26
CA LYS A 74 -11.19 11.75 -26.88
C LYS A 74 -12.03 10.76 -26.09
N ARG A 75 -13.07 10.19 -26.73
CA ARG A 75 -13.94 9.20 -26.09
C ARG A 75 -13.21 7.88 -25.83
N ILE A 76 -12.38 7.43 -26.76
CA ILE A 76 -11.55 6.24 -26.59
C ILE A 76 -10.58 6.43 -25.42
N ALA A 77 -9.86 7.55 -25.37
CA ALA A 77 -8.92 7.84 -24.28
C ALA A 77 -9.62 7.86 -22.90
N ALA A 78 -10.83 8.43 -22.81
CA ALA A 78 -11.62 8.42 -21.58
C ALA A 78 -12.00 6.99 -21.16
N LEU A 79 -12.50 6.17 -22.10
CA LEU A 79 -12.89 4.79 -21.84
C LEU A 79 -11.70 3.88 -21.48
N GLU A 80 -10.55 4.07 -22.12
CA GLU A 80 -9.34 3.32 -21.78
C GLU A 80 -8.82 3.65 -20.39
N SER A 81 -8.88 4.94 -20.02
CA SER A 81 -8.55 5.41 -18.67
C SER A 81 -9.49 4.82 -17.62
N GLU A 82 -10.79 4.83 -17.88
CA GLU A 82 -11.81 4.25 -17.00
C GLU A 82 -11.64 2.73 -16.86
N ARG A 83 -11.40 2.01 -17.97
CA ARG A 83 -11.14 0.57 -17.93
C ARG A 83 -9.91 0.25 -17.07
N LYS A 84 -8.86 1.06 -17.18
CA LYS A 84 -7.63 0.89 -16.40
C LYS A 84 -7.87 1.10 -14.90
N SER A 85 -8.59 2.17 -14.53
CA SER A 85 -8.91 2.45 -13.12
C SER A 85 -9.82 1.38 -12.52
N PHE A 86 -10.81 0.92 -13.29
CA PHE A 86 -11.72 -0.15 -12.91
C PHE A 86 -11.00 -1.48 -12.64
N ASN A 87 -10.12 -1.89 -13.56
CA ASN A 87 -9.33 -3.11 -13.39
C ASN A 87 -8.39 -3.04 -12.18
N LYS A 88 -7.80 -1.86 -11.93
CA LYS A 88 -7.02 -1.63 -10.71
C LYS A 88 -7.89 -1.78 -9.46
N GLY A 89 -9.07 -1.16 -9.44
CA GLY A 89 -10.02 -1.27 -8.34
C GLY A 89 -10.41 -2.71 -8.05
N ILE A 90 -10.70 -3.52 -9.08
CA ILE A 90 -10.96 -4.96 -8.93
C ILE A 90 -9.76 -5.67 -8.30
N GLY A 91 -8.55 -5.41 -8.78
CA GLY A 91 -7.32 -6.02 -8.25
C GLY A 91 -7.14 -5.71 -6.76
N ASP A 92 -7.24 -4.43 -6.39
CA ASP A 92 -7.09 -3.98 -5.00
C ASP A 92 -8.17 -4.59 -4.09
N SER A 93 -9.43 -4.64 -4.54
CA SER A 93 -10.52 -5.27 -3.79
C SER A 93 -10.34 -6.77 -3.61
N ARG A 94 -9.90 -7.49 -4.66
CA ARG A 94 -9.64 -8.93 -4.58
C ARG A 94 -8.48 -9.25 -3.65
N PHE A 95 -7.40 -8.47 -3.73
CA PHE A 95 -6.26 -8.62 -2.83
C PHE A 95 -6.68 -8.41 -1.38
N ARG A 96 -7.41 -7.33 -1.08
CA ARG A 96 -7.93 -7.06 0.27
C ARG A 96 -8.80 -8.19 0.78
N LEU A 97 -9.70 -8.71 -0.05
CA LEU A 97 -10.55 -9.84 0.32
C LEU A 97 -9.71 -11.06 0.67
N GLN A 98 -8.74 -11.41 -0.17
CA GLN A 98 -7.86 -12.55 0.08
C GLN A 98 -7.04 -12.39 1.37
N THR A 99 -6.48 -11.22 1.63
CA THR A 99 -5.75 -10.93 2.87
C THR A 99 -6.65 -11.09 4.09
N ILE A 100 -7.82 -10.43 4.09
CA ILE A 100 -8.76 -10.49 5.21
C ILE A 100 -9.25 -11.93 5.44
N SER A 101 -9.56 -12.68 4.38
CA SER A 101 -9.96 -14.09 4.51
C SER A 101 -8.85 -14.97 5.08
N HIS A 102 -7.61 -14.72 4.70
CA HIS A 102 -6.46 -15.44 5.26
C HIS A 102 -6.25 -15.10 6.74
N ASP A 103 -6.36 -13.82 7.11
CA ASP A 103 -6.25 -13.38 8.50
C ASP A 103 -7.37 -13.95 9.37
N ILE A 104 -8.60 -14.03 8.85
CA ILE A 104 -9.73 -14.68 9.54
C ILE A 104 -9.40 -16.14 9.81
N ALA A 105 -8.96 -16.90 8.80
CA ALA A 105 -8.63 -18.32 8.98
C ALA A 105 -7.49 -18.52 10.01
N ASN A 106 -6.46 -17.67 9.97
CA ASN A 106 -5.37 -17.72 10.95
C ASN A 106 -5.86 -17.40 12.37
N ASN A 107 -6.71 -16.37 12.50
CA ASN A 107 -7.27 -15.97 13.78
C ASN A 107 -8.22 -17.03 14.35
N GLU A 108 -9.02 -17.68 13.51
CA GLU A 108 -9.88 -18.80 13.94
C GLU A 108 -9.04 -19.95 14.51
N VAL A 109 -7.96 -20.34 13.84
CA VAL A 109 -7.03 -21.36 14.35
C VAL A 109 -6.37 -20.92 15.66
N ALA A 110 -5.96 -19.65 15.77
CA ALA A 110 -5.37 -19.11 16.99
C ALA A 110 -6.37 -19.12 18.15
N ILE A 111 -7.62 -18.68 17.92
CA ILE A 111 -8.69 -18.67 18.90
C ILE A 111 -8.99 -20.08 19.40
N GLU A 112 -9.07 -21.07 18.51
CA GLU A 112 -9.31 -22.47 18.90
C GLU A 112 -8.18 -23.01 19.78
N ARG A 113 -6.92 -22.70 19.45
CA ARG A 113 -5.77 -23.06 20.31
C ARG A 113 -5.83 -22.38 21.67
N MET A 114 -6.11 -21.08 21.69
CA MET A 114 -6.22 -20.31 22.95
C MET A 114 -7.38 -20.80 23.82
N LYS A 115 -8.52 -21.18 23.24
CA LYS A 115 -9.64 -21.79 23.97
C LYS A 115 -9.24 -23.14 24.58
N ALA A 116 -8.52 -23.97 23.83
CA ALA A 116 -8.03 -25.26 24.33
C ALA A 116 -7.04 -25.06 25.49
N ASP A 117 -6.12 -24.11 25.37
CA ASP A 117 -5.20 -23.74 26.44
C ASP A 117 -5.93 -23.17 27.66
N TYR A 118 -6.93 -22.31 27.45
CA TYR A 118 -7.75 -21.77 28.53
C TYR A 118 -8.52 -22.87 29.29
N ALA A 119 -9.14 -23.80 28.57
CA ALA A 119 -9.82 -24.95 29.19
C ALA A 119 -8.84 -25.84 29.97
N ARG A 120 -7.62 -26.03 29.46
CA ARG A 120 -6.56 -26.75 30.16
C ARG A 120 -6.14 -26.03 31.44
N TYR A 121 -6.03 -24.70 31.39
CA TYR A 121 -5.72 -23.87 32.55
C TYR A 121 -6.83 -23.92 33.60
N GLU A 122 -8.09 -23.73 33.22
CA GLU A 122 -9.23 -23.81 34.15
C GLU A 122 -9.31 -25.16 34.88
N ALA A 123 -8.91 -26.25 34.23
CA ALA A 123 -8.93 -27.58 34.83
C ALA A 123 -7.87 -27.76 35.96
N VAL A 124 -6.81 -26.97 35.98
CA VAL A 124 -5.65 -27.15 36.88
C VAL A 124 -5.36 -25.96 37.78
N VAL A 125 -5.98 -24.80 37.52
CA VAL A 125 -5.76 -23.57 38.30
C VAL A 125 -6.17 -23.78 39.75
N GLN A 126 -5.32 -23.33 40.67
CA GLN A 126 -5.62 -23.31 42.09
C GLN A 126 -6.01 -21.90 42.47
N LEU A 127 -7.19 -21.75 43.10
CA LEU A 127 -7.71 -20.47 43.55
C LEU A 127 -7.46 -20.31 45.05
N ASP A 128 -7.12 -19.09 45.46
CA ASP A 128 -7.06 -18.71 46.87
C ASP A 128 -8.46 -18.51 47.46
N LYS A 129 -8.51 -18.10 48.74
CA LYS A 129 -9.77 -17.86 49.46
C LYS A 129 -10.56 -16.66 48.92
N ASP A 130 -9.90 -15.78 48.18
CA ASP A 130 -10.46 -14.55 47.61
C ASP A 130 -10.81 -14.72 46.11
N GLY A 131 -10.59 -15.93 45.56
CA GLY A 131 -10.91 -16.28 44.18
C GLY A 131 -9.83 -15.94 43.15
N ASN A 132 -8.61 -15.58 43.57
CA ASN A 132 -7.51 -15.29 42.67
C ASN A 132 -6.64 -16.53 42.41
N PRO A 133 -6.08 -16.69 41.19
CA PRO A 133 -5.11 -17.74 40.91
C PRO A 133 -3.87 -17.63 41.79
N VAL A 134 -3.51 -18.72 42.48
CA VAL A 134 -2.31 -18.80 43.30
C VAL A 134 -1.07 -18.91 42.39
N ASN A 135 0.07 -18.36 42.83
CA ASN A 135 1.34 -18.56 42.12
C ASN A 135 1.80 -20.02 42.28
N ASN A 136 1.76 -20.79 41.20
CA ASN A 136 2.19 -22.20 41.15
C ASN A 136 3.39 -22.38 40.21
N LEU A 137 4.29 -21.38 40.17
CA LEU A 137 5.53 -21.46 39.42
C LEU A 137 6.45 -22.53 40.00
N THR A 138 6.82 -23.48 39.16
CA THR A 138 7.84 -24.50 39.44
C THR A 138 9.03 -24.27 38.53
N ILE A 139 10.23 -24.16 39.09
CA ILE A 139 11.48 -23.99 38.33
C ILE A 139 12.28 -25.28 38.43
N ASP A 140 12.67 -25.86 37.30
CA ASP A 140 13.30 -27.20 37.26
C ASP A 140 14.60 -27.28 38.09
N THR A 141 15.29 -26.14 38.26
CA THR A 141 16.56 -26.03 38.99
C THR A 141 16.42 -25.50 40.43
N CYS A 142 15.20 -25.25 40.91
CA CYS A 142 14.97 -24.58 42.20
C CYS A 142 13.70 -25.08 42.90
N ASN A 143 13.88 -25.65 44.08
CA ASN A 143 12.78 -26.17 44.93
C ASN A 143 12.34 -25.17 46.01
N LEU A 144 12.62 -23.87 45.84
CA LEU A 144 12.26 -22.83 46.81
C LEU A 144 10.80 -22.45 46.63
N SER A 145 10.00 -22.48 47.71
CA SER A 145 8.58 -22.10 47.69
C SER A 145 8.32 -20.61 47.92
N ASP A 146 9.37 -19.83 48.24
CA ASP A 146 9.25 -18.39 48.51
C ASP A 146 9.44 -17.58 47.23
N GLU A 147 8.43 -16.78 46.87
CA GLU A 147 8.38 -15.95 45.68
C GLU A 147 9.60 -15.03 45.54
N LYS A 148 10.08 -14.47 46.65
CA LYS A 148 11.25 -13.58 46.64
C LYS A 148 12.52 -14.34 46.23
N ASN A 149 12.71 -15.55 46.74
CA ASN A 149 13.86 -16.38 46.43
C ASN A 149 13.78 -16.97 45.01
N MET A 150 12.58 -17.29 44.53
CA MET A 150 12.37 -17.67 43.12
C MET A 150 12.73 -16.54 42.16
N GLY A 151 12.31 -15.31 42.47
CA GLY A 151 12.67 -14.13 41.66
C GLY A 151 14.18 -13.92 41.57
N ILE A 152 14.89 -14.04 42.70
CA ILE A 152 16.37 -13.96 42.73
C ILE A 152 17.00 -15.08 41.89
N HIS A 153 16.46 -16.30 41.97
CA HIS A 153 16.97 -17.43 41.19
C HIS A 153 16.75 -17.26 39.68
N LEU A 154 15.57 -16.79 39.26
CA LEU A 154 15.28 -16.46 37.85
C LEU A 154 16.22 -15.37 37.33
N GLN A 155 16.48 -14.34 38.12
CA GLN A 155 17.42 -13.28 37.75
C GLN A 155 18.86 -13.82 37.63
N GLY A 156 19.25 -14.74 38.52
CA GLY A 156 20.52 -15.45 38.41
C GLY A 156 20.61 -16.34 37.17
N LEU A 157 19.50 -16.98 36.79
CA LEU A 157 19.39 -17.79 35.57
C LEU A 157 19.56 -16.93 34.31
N ALA A 158 18.90 -15.78 34.25
CA ALA A 158 19.02 -14.84 33.12
C ALA A 158 20.47 -14.34 32.94
N GLN A 159 21.17 -14.01 34.03
CA GLN A 159 22.56 -13.52 33.95
C GLN A 159 23.59 -14.60 33.58
N ARG A 160 23.29 -15.88 33.84
CA ARG A 160 24.26 -16.99 33.73
C ARG A 160 24.03 -17.88 32.52
N THR A 161 22.87 -17.79 31.88
CA THR A 161 22.46 -18.72 30.84
C THR A 161 22.41 -18.02 29.49
N ASP A 162 23.38 -18.31 28.64
CA ASP A 162 23.30 -17.93 27.22
C ASP A 162 22.69 -19.09 26.42
N THR A 163 21.45 -18.90 26.00
CA THR A 163 20.69 -19.88 25.22
C THR A 163 21.00 -19.83 23.72
N HIS A 164 21.86 -18.91 23.26
CA HIS A 164 22.20 -18.71 21.85
C HIS A 164 20.97 -18.51 20.95
N GLY A 165 19.96 -17.78 21.46
CA GLY A 165 18.71 -17.53 20.75
C GLY A 165 17.78 -18.75 20.59
N GLN A 166 17.99 -19.83 21.36
CA GLN A 166 17.11 -21.00 21.37
C GLN A 166 16.26 -21.03 22.65
N TYR A 167 14.98 -21.41 22.53
CA TYR A 167 14.15 -21.61 23.71
C TYR A 167 14.63 -22.79 24.54
N GLN A 168 15.02 -22.53 25.79
CA GLN A 168 15.39 -23.57 26.74
C GLN A 168 14.39 -23.62 27.90
N ARG A 169 13.84 -24.80 28.17
CA ARG A 169 12.90 -25.01 29.29
C ARG A 169 13.57 -24.67 30.62
N ALA A 170 12.92 -23.83 31.41
CA ALA A 170 13.36 -23.42 32.75
C ALA A 170 12.41 -23.89 33.86
N GLY A 171 11.15 -24.21 33.52
CA GLY A 171 10.16 -24.64 34.51
C GLY A 171 8.78 -24.82 33.91
N GLU A 172 7.77 -24.75 34.75
CA GLU A 172 6.36 -24.79 34.37
C GLU A 172 5.48 -24.00 35.34
N VAL A 173 4.34 -23.52 34.83
CA VAL A 173 3.24 -22.97 35.62
C VAL A 173 1.97 -23.67 35.16
N TYR A 174 1.27 -24.35 36.07
CA TYR A 174 0.00 -25.01 35.74
C TYR A 174 0.09 -25.96 34.53
N GLY A 175 1.22 -26.66 34.37
CA GLY A 175 1.47 -27.57 33.25
C GLY A 175 1.78 -26.89 31.91
N PHE A 176 1.92 -25.55 31.90
CA PHE A 176 2.45 -24.78 30.78
C PHE A 176 3.96 -24.62 30.93
N PRO A 177 4.78 -25.05 29.96
CA PRO A 177 6.23 -24.96 30.06
C PRO A 177 6.68 -23.50 29.97
N ILE A 178 7.55 -23.11 30.88
CA ILE A 178 8.26 -21.84 30.85
C ILE A 178 9.63 -22.08 30.24
N SER A 179 9.96 -21.27 29.24
CA SER A 179 11.26 -21.30 28.59
C SER A 179 11.93 -19.94 28.69
N ILE A 180 13.25 -19.95 28.75
CA ILE A 180 14.10 -18.77 28.66
C ILE A 180 14.77 -18.73 27.30
N ILE A 181 15.01 -17.51 26.82
CA ILE A 181 15.78 -17.22 25.61
C ILE A 181 16.66 -16.01 25.92
N SER A 182 17.90 -16.05 25.46
CA SER A 182 18.84 -14.94 25.50
C SER A 182 18.62 -14.11 24.26
N GLU A 183 18.41 -12.82 24.46
CA GLU A 183 18.36 -11.87 23.36
C GLU A 183 19.77 -11.31 23.15
N HIS A 184 20.15 -11.12 21.89
CA HIS A 184 21.39 -10.44 21.52
C HIS A 184 21.06 -9.03 21.01
N PRO A 185 20.75 -8.07 21.90
CA PRO A 185 20.55 -6.69 21.48
C PRO A 185 21.90 -6.07 21.08
N LEU A 186 21.95 -5.48 19.89
CA LEU A 186 23.05 -4.63 19.45
C LEU A 186 22.97 -3.30 20.21
N ILE A 187 23.77 -3.16 21.28
CA ILE A 187 23.88 -1.92 22.04
C ILE A 187 25.29 -1.36 21.79
N ASP A 188 25.36 -0.20 21.15
CA ASP A 188 26.59 0.59 20.98
C ASP A 188 27.75 -0.14 20.25
N GLY A 189 27.42 -0.93 19.23
CA GLY A 189 28.41 -1.58 18.35
C GLY A 189 29.16 -2.76 18.98
N ARG A 190 28.70 -3.26 20.14
CA ARG A 190 29.20 -4.49 20.77
C ARG A 190 28.03 -5.44 21.04
N ASP A 191 28.22 -6.72 20.77
CA ASP A 191 27.24 -7.76 21.08
C ASP A 191 27.11 -7.89 22.61
N GLY A 192 25.93 -7.57 23.13
CA GLY A 192 25.54 -7.86 24.51
C GLY A 192 24.63 -9.08 24.57
N VAL A 193 24.68 -9.82 25.67
CA VAL A 193 23.71 -10.89 25.99
C VAL A 193 22.82 -10.36 27.11
N GLN A 194 21.50 -10.36 26.91
CA GLN A 194 20.51 -9.93 27.90
C GLN A 194 19.50 -11.03 28.18
#